data_AF-A0A3E0A3G7-F1
#
_entry.id   AF-A0A3E0A3G7-F1
#
_cell.length_a   1.000
_cell.length_b   1.000
_cell.length_c   1.000
_cell.angle_alpha   90.00
_cell.angle_beta   90.00
_cell.angle_gamma   90.00
#
_symmetry.space_group_name_H-M   'P 1'
#
loop_
_entity.id
_entity.type
_entity.pdbx_description
1 polymer ?
#
loop_
_entity_poly.entity_id
_entity_poly.type
_entity_poly.pdbx_seq_one_letter_code
_entity_poly.pdbx_strand_id
1 'polypeptide(L)'
;MTGDPRLVRALLACYPAGWRQRYGDEYAQLLCDLRIHRRPLLIVDSLRGALRAQLSHGGPLMSTRSPMTTAVWAAGLFTVAGIGFQKLTEDGTAPTLVIVAAAIALLALVTAAAPTAVALLRGRDAGAWKYLAVPVVGVAAWYGVVRLALAISHGHDVHSAATVTGFALVAVAGVAVLVATAWAASTVLRRVPAAQPTHLRPVALALLAAGMAGTTVVALVWGLRAPAGDQGILATPFVPSWITTVVLMAAATAIATVASRRQFAAAR
;
A
#
# COMPACT_ATOMS: atom_id res chain seq x y z
N MET A 1 -38.33 11.97 22.39
CA MET A 1 -37.09 11.58 21.69
C MET A 1 -35.91 12.13 22.48
N THR A 2 -35.21 11.29 23.26
CA THR A 2 -34.10 11.75 24.13
C THR A 2 -32.83 10.97 23.79
N GLY A 3 -32.27 11.22 22.61
CA GLY A 3 -30.85 10.96 22.36
C GLY A 3 -30.05 12.09 23.00
N ASP A 4 -28.88 11.80 23.55
CA ASP A 4 -28.01 12.81 24.17
C ASP A 4 -27.56 13.84 23.10
N PRO A 5 -28.16 15.05 23.09
CA PRO A 5 -27.96 16.00 22.01
C PRO A 5 -26.54 16.57 22.02
N ARG A 6 -25.84 16.49 23.15
CA ARG A 6 -24.46 16.98 23.30
C ARG A 6 -23.48 16.04 22.61
N LEU A 7 -23.64 14.73 22.79
CA LEU A 7 -22.78 13.73 22.15
C LEU A 7 -22.91 13.75 20.63
N VAL A 8 -24.15 13.80 20.11
CA VAL A 8 -24.40 13.87 18.66
C VAL A 8 -23.80 15.14 18.07
N ARG A 9 -23.96 16.29 18.75
CA ARG A 9 -23.37 17.57 18.32
C ARG A 9 -21.84 17.54 18.35
N ALA A 10 -21.24 16.93 19.37
CA ALA A 10 -19.80 16.77 19.46
C ALA A 10 -19.25 15.90 18.33
N LEU A 11 -19.90 14.77 18.04
CA LEU A 11 -19.51 13.89 16.93
C LEU A 11 -19.64 14.57 15.58
N LEU A 12 -20.73 15.31 15.35
CA LEU A 12 -20.92 16.10 14.13
C LEU A 12 -19.83 17.15 13.99
N ALA A 13 -19.44 17.84 15.06
CA ALA A 13 -18.41 18.88 15.02
C ALA A 13 -17.04 18.37 14.54
N CYS A 14 -16.76 17.06 14.68
CA CYS A 14 -15.54 16.46 14.14
C CYS A 14 -15.52 16.39 12.60
N TYR A 15 -16.66 16.51 11.92
CA TYR A 15 -16.74 16.45 10.47
C TYR A 15 -16.51 17.83 9.80
N PRO A 16 -15.89 17.87 8.61
CA PRO A 16 -15.63 19.14 7.89
C PRO A 16 -16.93 19.86 7.51
N ALA A 17 -16.89 21.20 7.47
CA ALA A 17 -18.08 22.05 7.30
C ALA A 17 -18.90 21.71 6.04
N GLY A 18 -18.25 21.54 4.88
CA GLY A 18 -18.94 21.22 3.63
C GLY A 18 -19.60 19.84 3.59
N TRP A 19 -19.16 18.91 4.44
CA TRP A 19 -19.81 17.60 4.63
C TRP A 19 -21.03 17.74 5.53
N ARG A 20 -20.87 18.45 6.67
CA ARG A 20 -21.97 18.71 7.61
C ARG A 20 -23.14 19.42 6.95
N GLN A 21 -22.86 20.36 6.06
CA GLN A 21 -23.91 21.10 5.35
C GLN A 21 -24.74 20.21 4.41
N ARG A 22 -24.18 19.09 3.92
CA ARG A 22 -24.89 18.19 2.98
C ARG A 22 -25.56 17.00 3.67
N TYR A 23 -24.91 16.44 4.69
CA TYR A 23 -25.31 15.15 5.30
C TYR A 23 -25.48 15.22 6.81
N GLY A 24 -25.26 16.39 7.43
CA GLY A 24 -25.23 16.54 8.88
C GLY A 24 -26.54 16.16 9.53
N ASP A 25 -27.66 16.58 8.96
CA ASP A 25 -29.00 16.37 9.53
C ASP A 25 -29.43 14.89 9.43
N GLU A 26 -29.23 14.27 8.26
CA GLU A 26 -29.50 12.84 8.04
C GLU A 26 -28.65 11.96 8.97
N TYR A 27 -27.37 12.31 9.13
CA TYR A 27 -26.47 11.59 10.02
C TYR A 27 -26.81 11.80 11.49
N ALA A 28 -27.20 13.02 11.89
CA ALA A 28 -27.68 13.30 13.25
C ALA A 28 -28.89 12.43 13.60
N GLN A 29 -29.84 12.32 12.67
CA GLN A 29 -31.04 11.50 12.83
C GLN A 29 -30.67 10.01 12.97
N LEU A 30 -29.79 9.50 12.11
CA LEU A 30 -29.29 8.12 12.20
C LEU A 30 -28.61 7.83 13.54
N LEU A 31 -27.78 8.76 14.05
CA LEU A 31 -27.11 8.60 15.35
C LEU A 31 -28.10 8.57 16.52
N CYS A 32 -29.19 9.34 16.44
CA CYS A 32 -30.29 9.33 17.39
C CYS A 32 -31.07 8.01 17.32
N ASP A 33 -31.42 7.55 16.12
CA ASP A 33 -32.20 6.32 15.89
C ASP A 33 -31.44 5.07 16.37
N LEU A 34 -30.12 5.04 16.14
CA LEU A 34 -29.23 3.98 16.62
C LEU A 34 -28.92 4.04 18.12
N ARG A 35 -29.39 5.08 18.83
CA ARG A 35 -29.15 5.30 20.26
C ARG A 35 -27.66 5.22 20.61
N ILE A 36 -26.83 6.01 19.92
CA ILE A 36 -25.37 5.94 19.97
C ILE A 36 -24.78 5.96 21.39
N HIS A 37 -25.43 6.64 22.34
CA HIS A 37 -25.02 6.68 23.75
C HIS A 37 -24.96 5.30 24.45
N ARG A 38 -25.66 4.29 23.93
CA ARG A 38 -25.62 2.89 24.44
C ARG A 38 -24.61 2.01 23.71
N ARG A 39 -23.93 2.53 22.68
CA ARG A 39 -23.08 1.74 21.78
C ARG A 39 -21.72 2.43 21.58
N PRO A 40 -20.77 2.26 22.52
CA PRO A 40 -19.47 2.95 22.47
C PRO A 40 -18.67 2.63 21.20
N LEU A 41 -18.83 1.43 20.64
CA LEU A 41 -18.21 1.07 19.36
C LEU A 41 -18.67 1.97 18.20
N LEU A 42 -19.94 2.41 18.19
CA LEU A 42 -20.45 3.33 17.16
C LEU A 42 -19.87 4.74 17.32
N ILE A 43 -19.54 5.16 18.55
CA ILE A 43 -18.84 6.43 18.81
C ILE A 43 -17.45 6.38 18.18
N VAL A 44 -16.70 5.30 18.42
CA VAL A 44 -15.37 5.09 17.85
C VAL A 44 -15.42 5.05 16.31
N ASP A 45 -16.39 4.34 15.75
CA ASP A 45 -16.54 4.26 14.30
C ASP A 45 -16.96 5.60 13.68
N SER A 46 -17.80 6.39 14.35
CA SER A 46 -18.15 7.76 13.95
C SER A 46 -16.91 8.68 13.96
N LEU A 47 -16.11 8.65 15.02
CA LEU A 47 -14.87 9.43 15.12
C LEU A 47 -13.84 9.02 14.03
N ARG A 48 -13.71 7.72 13.75
CA ARG A 48 -12.89 7.24 12.62
C ARG A 48 -13.43 7.73 11.29
N GLY A 49 -14.76 7.80 11.14
CA GLY A 49 -15.43 8.39 9.98
C GLY A 49 -15.09 9.87 9.81
N ALA A 50 -15.15 10.64 10.90
CA ALA A 50 -14.81 12.05 10.93
C ALA A 50 -13.35 12.31 10.53
N LEU A 51 -12.41 11.58 11.14
CA LEU A 51 -10.98 11.66 10.80
C LEU A 51 -10.73 11.37 9.32
N ARG A 52 -11.41 10.34 8.77
CA ARG A 52 -11.31 10.01 7.34
C ARG A 52 -11.88 11.13 6.48
N ALA A 53 -13.02 11.70 6.85
CA ALA A 53 -13.66 12.80 6.13
C ALA A 53 -12.75 14.04 6.09
N GLN A 54 -12.07 14.35 7.20
CA GLN A 54 -11.08 15.43 7.27
C GLN A 54 -9.87 15.16 6.37
N LEU A 55 -9.29 13.96 6.42
CA LEU A 55 -8.16 13.59 5.57
C LEU A 55 -8.50 13.62 4.08
N SER A 56 -9.77 13.38 3.70
CA SER A 56 -10.24 13.40 2.31
C SER A 56 -10.61 14.77 1.74
N HIS A 57 -10.44 15.87 2.49
CA HIS A 57 -10.70 17.25 2.02
C HIS A 57 -12.05 17.44 1.28
N GLY A 58 -13.16 17.07 1.91
CA GLY A 58 -14.51 17.61 1.59
C GLY A 58 -15.06 17.39 0.18
N GLY A 59 -14.46 16.51 -0.64
CA GLY A 59 -14.94 16.21 -2.00
C GLY A 59 -16.25 15.40 -2.00
N PRO A 60 -16.99 15.34 -3.13
CA PRO A 60 -18.32 14.72 -3.27
C PRO A 60 -18.34 13.19 -3.13
N LEU A 61 -17.28 12.63 -2.58
CA LEU A 61 -16.96 11.23 -2.62
C LEU A 61 -16.63 10.78 -1.21
N MET A 62 -17.65 10.24 -0.54
CA MET A 62 -17.52 8.85 -0.10
C MET A 62 -17.19 7.98 -1.33
N SER A 63 -16.03 8.19 -1.96
CA SER A 63 -15.48 7.21 -2.89
C SER A 63 -15.20 6.04 -1.98
N THR A 64 -16.15 5.11 -1.94
CA THR A 64 -15.91 3.68 -1.84
C THR A 64 -14.43 3.48 -2.10
N ARG A 65 -13.66 3.23 -1.02
CA ARG A 65 -12.22 2.96 -1.14
C ARG A 65 -12.10 1.99 -2.27
N SER A 66 -11.60 2.45 -3.42
CA SER A 66 -11.45 1.58 -4.57
C SER A 66 -10.58 0.45 -4.03
N PRO A 67 -11.07 -0.79 -3.96
CA PRO A 67 -10.33 -1.87 -3.32
C PRO A 67 -8.95 -2.08 -3.98
N MET A 68 -8.81 -1.57 -5.21
CA MET A 68 -7.57 -1.38 -5.94
C MET A 68 -6.53 -0.51 -5.24
N THR A 69 -6.94 0.55 -4.55
CA THR A 69 -6.03 1.42 -3.78
C THR A 69 -5.35 0.62 -2.69
N THR A 70 -6.12 -0.19 -1.96
CA THR A 70 -5.61 -1.10 -0.95
C THR A 70 -4.65 -2.14 -1.56
N ALA A 71 -4.99 -2.69 -2.73
CA ALA A 71 -4.12 -3.63 -3.45
C ALA A 71 -2.79 -3.00 -3.91
N VAL A 72 -2.81 -1.74 -4.37
CA VAL A 72 -1.60 -1.00 -4.77
C VAL A 72 -0.69 -0.76 -3.57
N TRP A 73 -1.24 -0.34 -2.43
CA TRP A 73 -0.45 -0.17 -1.20
C TRP A 73 0.09 -1.50 -0.67
N ALA A 74 -0.69 -2.58 -0.76
CA ALA A 74 -0.23 -3.92 -0.42
C ALA A 74 0.92 -4.38 -1.33
N ALA A 75 0.81 -4.16 -2.63
CA ALA A 75 1.88 -4.46 -3.58
C ALA A 75 3.14 -3.65 -3.26
N GLY A 76 3.01 -2.35 -2.99
CA GLY A 76 4.15 -1.51 -2.60
C GLY A 76 4.85 -1.98 -1.32
N LEU A 77 4.09 -2.32 -0.28
CA LEU A 77 4.63 -2.87 0.97
C LEU A 77 5.38 -4.18 0.73
N PHE A 78 4.81 -5.02 -0.12
CA PHE A 78 5.41 -6.30 -0.48
C PHE A 78 6.68 -6.14 -1.32
N THR A 79 6.75 -5.15 -2.21
CA THR A 79 7.98 -4.81 -2.93
C THR A 79 9.10 -4.38 -1.97
N VAL A 80 8.80 -3.54 -0.96
CA VAL A 80 9.79 -3.19 0.08
C VAL A 80 10.33 -4.44 0.76
N ALA A 81 9.43 -5.31 1.20
CA ALA A 81 9.81 -6.54 1.87
C ALA A 81 10.62 -7.47 0.95
N GLY A 82 10.25 -7.57 -0.34
CA GLY A 82 11.00 -8.32 -1.34
C GLY A 82 12.41 -7.79 -1.60
N ILE A 83 12.61 -6.47 -1.61
CA ILE A 83 13.95 -5.86 -1.71
C ILE A 83 14.79 -6.22 -0.48
N GLY A 84 14.18 -6.15 0.72
CA GLY A 84 14.82 -6.62 1.96
C GLY A 84 15.19 -8.11 1.90
N PHE A 85 14.34 -8.94 1.29
CA PHE A 85 14.61 -10.36 1.10
C PHE A 85 15.78 -10.63 0.13
N GLN A 86 15.89 -9.87 -0.96
CA GLN A 86 17.01 -9.99 -1.91
C GLN A 86 18.36 -9.78 -1.20
N LYS A 87 18.42 -8.85 -0.25
CA LYS A 87 19.62 -8.60 0.56
C LYS A 87 20.04 -9.83 1.36
N LEU A 88 19.08 -10.61 1.86
CA LEU A 88 19.35 -11.85 2.60
C LEU A 88 19.87 -12.97 1.70
N THR A 89 19.63 -12.89 0.39
CA THR A 89 19.99 -13.94 -0.58
C THR A 89 21.29 -13.67 -1.35
N GLU A 90 22.06 -12.63 -0.99
CA GLU A 90 23.31 -12.25 -1.69
C GLU A 90 24.35 -13.38 -1.72
N ASP A 91 24.29 -14.35 -0.79
CA ASP A 91 25.16 -15.53 -0.76
C ASP A 91 24.80 -16.61 -1.80
N GLY A 92 24.09 -16.23 -2.88
CA GLY A 92 24.01 -17.02 -4.11
C GLY A 92 22.93 -18.10 -4.16
N THR A 93 22.02 -18.16 -3.18
CA THR A 93 20.91 -19.12 -3.17
C THR A 93 19.55 -18.44 -3.16
N ALA A 94 19.38 -17.35 -3.90
CA ALA A 94 18.04 -16.85 -4.22
C ALA A 94 17.26 -18.01 -4.87
N PRO A 95 16.23 -18.59 -4.22
CA PRO A 95 15.52 -19.71 -4.80
C PRO A 95 14.90 -19.22 -6.10
N THR A 96 15.15 -19.91 -7.22
CA THR A 96 14.51 -19.61 -8.52
C THR A 96 12.99 -19.38 -8.37
N LEU A 97 12.37 -20.07 -7.40
CA LEU A 97 10.98 -19.90 -6.99
C LEU A 97 10.60 -18.48 -6.53
N VAL A 98 11.48 -17.74 -5.84
CA VAL A 98 11.23 -16.34 -5.42
C VAL A 98 11.18 -15.43 -6.64
N ILE A 99 12.12 -15.60 -7.57
CA ILE A 99 12.17 -14.83 -8.81
C ILE A 99 10.91 -15.09 -9.64
N VAL A 100 10.53 -16.37 -9.79
CA VAL A 100 9.32 -16.78 -10.50
C VAL A 100 8.07 -16.20 -9.82
N ALA A 101 7.95 -16.29 -8.50
CA ALA A 101 6.79 -15.76 -7.77
C ALA A 101 6.68 -14.23 -7.85
N ALA A 102 7.81 -13.52 -7.78
CA ALA A 102 7.86 -12.07 -7.97
C ALA A 102 7.47 -11.66 -9.39
N ALA A 103 7.96 -12.39 -10.41
CA ALA A 103 7.59 -12.17 -11.80
C ALA A 103 6.08 -12.39 -12.02
N ILE A 104 5.50 -13.46 -11.45
CA ILE A 104 4.06 -13.73 -11.51
C ILE A 104 3.28 -12.60 -10.82
N ALA A 105 3.71 -12.12 -9.65
CA ALA A 105 3.06 -11.03 -8.93
C ALA A 105 3.10 -9.70 -9.72
N LEU A 106 4.24 -9.37 -10.34
CA LEU A 106 4.39 -8.21 -11.21
C LEU A 106 3.48 -8.31 -12.44
N LEU A 107 3.42 -9.47 -13.09
CA LEU A 107 2.56 -9.69 -14.25
C LEU A 107 1.08 -9.57 -13.87
N ALA A 108 0.67 -10.12 -12.72
CA ALA A 108 -0.68 -9.96 -12.18
C ALA A 108 -1.02 -8.48 -11.89
N LEU A 109 -0.06 -7.70 -11.38
CA LEU A 109 -0.25 -6.27 -11.15
C LEU A 109 -0.37 -5.48 -12.46
N VAL A 110 0.47 -5.77 -13.46
CA VAL A 110 0.43 -5.13 -14.78
C VAL A 110 -0.90 -5.43 -15.48
N THR A 111 -1.33 -6.69 -15.49
CA THR A 111 -2.63 -7.09 -16.05
C THR A 111 -3.80 -6.43 -15.32
N ALA A 112 -3.74 -6.30 -13.99
CA ALA A 112 -4.74 -5.58 -13.21
C ALA A 112 -4.78 -4.07 -13.55
N ALA A 113 -3.62 -3.46 -13.84
CA ALA A 113 -3.47 -2.03 -14.11
C ALA A 113 -3.71 -1.65 -15.58
N ALA A 114 -3.54 -2.58 -16.53
CA ALA A 114 -3.57 -2.30 -17.96
C ALA A 114 -4.81 -1.54 -18.45
N PRO A 115 -6.05 -1.85 -18.00
CA PRO A 115 -7.22 -1.11 -18.47
C PRO A 115 -7.25 0.35 -17.99
N THR A 116 -6.64 0.63 -16.84
CA THR A 116 -6.49 2.01 -16.36
C THR A 116 -5.52 2.78 -17.25
N ALA A 117 -4.43 2.14 -17.67
CA ALA A 117 -3.49 2.71 -18.63
C ALA A 117 -4.13 2.97 -20.01
N VAL A 118 -4.93 2.02 -20.52
CA VAL A 118 -5.67 2.20 -21.78
C VAL A 118 -6.70 3.33 -21.68
N ALA A 119 -7.43 3.45 -20.56
CA ALA A 119 -8.39 4.52 -20.34
C ALA A 119 -7.74 5.91 -20.28
N LEU A 120 -6.50 5.99 -19.76
CA LEU A 120 -5.68 7.21 -19.79
C LEU A 120 -5.24 7.55 -21.21
N LEU A 121 -4.73 6.57 -21.96
CA LEU A 121 -4.28 6.75 -23.35
C LEU A 121 -5.41 7.19 -24.28
N ARG A 122 -6.66 6.79 -23.99
CA ARG A 122 -7.85 7.24 -24.73
C ARG A 122 -8.30 8.67 -24.39
N GLY A 123 -7.51 9.43 -23.63
CA GLY A 123 -7.67 10.88 -23.49
C GLY A 123 -8.80 11.33 -22.56
N ARG A 124 -9.32 10.46 -21.68
CA ARG A 124 -10.42 10.83 -20.77
C ARG A 124 -10.03 11.86 -19.69
N ASP A 125 -8.74 12.05 -19.42
CA ASP A 125 -8.23 13.11 -18.53
C ASP A 125 -6.81 13.54 -18.97
N ALA A 126 -6.73 14.66 -19.68
CA ALA A 126 -5.47 15.24 -20.16
C ALA A 126 -4.52 15.67 -19.03
N GLY A 127 -4.98 15.73 -17.78
CA GLY A 127 -4.14 16.04 -16.61
C GLY A 127 -3.54 14.82 -15.94
N ALA A 128 -3.93 13.61 -16.32
CA ALA A 128 -3.57 12.39 -15.59
C ALA A 128 -2.24 11.75 -16.05
N TRP A 129 -1.73 12.09 -17.25
CA TRP A 129 -0.47 11.56 -17.78
C TRP A 129 0.74 11.88 -16.88
N LYS A 130 0.72 13.03 -16.19
CA LYS A 130 1.81 13.40 -15.27
C LYS A 130 1.99 12.39 -14.13
N TYR A 131 0.93 11.68 -13.73
CA TYR A 131 1.00 10.65 -12.70
C TYR A 131 1.59 9.33 -13.23
N LEU A 132 1.53 9.07 -14.54
CA LEU A 132 2.24 7.94 -15.17
C LEU A 132 3.75 8.15 -15.19
N ALA A 133 4.20 9.42 -15.25
CA ALA A 133 5.63 9.74 -15.18
C ALA A 133 6.22 9.52 -13.77
N VAL A 134 5.41 9.60 -12.71
CA VAL A 134 5.88 9.47 -11.31
C VAL A 134 6.69 8.19 -11.05
N PRO A 135 6.23 6.97 -11.39
CA PRO A 135 7.05 5.76 -11.20
C PRO A 135 8.36 5.81 -11.99
N VAL A 136 8.35 6.30 -13.22
CA VAL A 136 9.55 6.36 -14.07
C VAL A 136 10.57 7.34 -13.52
N VAL A 137 10.12 8.57 -13.22
CA VAL A 137 10.96 9.62 -12.62
C VAL A 137 11.42 9.20 -11.23
N GLY A 138 10.56 8.56 -10.44
CA GLY A 138 10.89 8.04 -9.11
C GLY A 138 11.99 6.99 -9.18
N VAL A 139 11.90 6.01 -10.08
CA VAL A 139 12.95 5.00 -10.26
C VAL A 139 14.26 5.64 -10.71
N ALA A 140 14.23 6.58 -11.66
CA ALA A 140 15.43 7.29 -12.11
C ALA A 140 16.08 8.10 -10.98
N ALA A 141 15.27 8.82 -10.18
CA ALA A 141 15.74 9.58 -9.03
C ALA A 141 16.34 8.66 -7.95
N TRP A 142 15.67 7.54 -7.65
CA TRP A 142 16.18 6.56 -6.70
C TRP A 142 17.49 5.93 -7.17
N TYR A 143 17.61 5.59 -8.46
CA TYR A 143 18.86 5.12 -9.04
C TYR A 143 19.98 6.16 -8.88
N GLY A 144 19.68 7.45 -9.09
CA GLY A 144 20.62 8.54 -8.80
C GLY A 144 21.07 8.55 -7.34
N VAL A 145 20.15 8.36 -6.38
CA VAL A 145 20.49 8.25 -4.95
C VAL A 145 21.35 7.02 -4.67
N VAL A 146 21.07 5.88 -5.29
CA VAL A 146 21.92 4.67 -5.17
C VAL A 146 23.33 4.94 -5.65
N ARG A 147 23.49 5.60 -6.82
CA ARG A 147 24.81 5.97 -7.35
C ARG A 147 25.56 6.92 -6.42
N LEU A 148 24.86 7.91 -5.86
CA LEU A 148 25.44 8.84 -4.88
C LEU A 148 25.84 8.12 -3.59
N ALA A 149 24.98 7.26 -3.05
CA ALA A 149 25.28 6.48 -1.85
C ALA A 149 26.50 5.56 -2.06
N LEU A 150 26.61 4.91 -3.21
CA LEU A 150 27.79 4.11 -3.56
C LEU A 150 29.06 4.95 -3.65
N ALA A 151 28.98 6.17 -4.18
CA ALA A 151 30.11 7.08 -4.24
C ALA A 151 30.55 7.55 -2.84
N ILE A 152 29.60 7.85 -1.95
CA ILE A 152 29.87 8.24 -0.55
C ILE A 152 30.52 7.08 0.23
N SER A 153 30.04 5.86 0.03
CA SER A 153 30.53 4.67 0.75
C SER A 153 31.84 4.11 0.18
N HIS A 154 32.32 4.61 -0.96
CA HIS A 154 33.52 4.06 -1.60
C HIS A 154 34.75 4.27 -0.71
N GLY A 155 35.51 3.20 -0.49
CA GLY A 155 36.74 3.23 0.34
C GLY A 155 36.51 3.34 1.85
N HIS A 156 35.27 3.25 2.34
CA HIS A 156 34.97 3.32 3.76
C HIS A 156 34.61 1.95 4.34
N ASP A 157 34.90 1.75 5.63
CA ASP A 157 34.50 0.55 6.35
C ASP A 157 32.97 0.38 6.41
N VAL A 158 32.55 -0.87 6.56
CA VAL A 158 31.16 -1.32 6.58
C VAL A 158 30.33 -0.59 7.66
N HIS A 159 30.94 -0.28 8.81
CA HIS A 159 30.30 0.41 9.93
C HIS A 159 30.62 1.91 10.00
N SER A 160 31.24 2.47 8.96
CA SER A 160 31.53 3.89 8.93
C SER A 160 30.23 4.72 8.86
N ALA A 161 30.29 5.93 9.40
CA ALA A 161 29.17 6.88 9.29
C ALA A 161 28.78 7.14 7.82
N ALA A 162 29.74 7.10 6.89
CA ALA A 162 29.51 7.25 5.45
C ALA A 162 28.64 6.11 4.89
N THR A 163 28.97 4.86 5.21
CA THR A 163 28.21 3.66 4.77
C THR A 163 26.80 3.65 5.34
N VAL A 164 26.65 3.96 6.64
CA VAL A 164 25.33 4.06 7.30
C VAL A 164 24.49 5.17 6.67
N THR A 165 25.10 6.32 6.38
CA THR A 165 24.41 7.46 5.74
C THR A 165 23.97 7.10 4.32
N GLY A 166 24.84 6.45 3.54
CA GLY A 166 24.50 5.97 2.20
C GLY A 166 23.33 4.99 2.21
N PHE A 167 23.32 4.05 3.16
CA PHE A 167 22.19 3.13 3.33
C PHE A 167 20.89 3.86 3.71
N ALA A 168 20.94 4.76 4.69
CA ALA A 168 19.78 5.53 5.13
C ALA A 168 19.19 6.36 3.98
N LEU A 169 20.04 6.99 3.17
CA LEU A 169 19.61 7.73 1.97
C LEU A 169 18.87 6.84 0.97
N VAL A 170 19.42 5.67 0.64
CA VAL A 170 18.80 4.72 -0.29
C VAL A 170 17.45 4.22 0.25
N ALA A 171 17.38 3.91 1.55
CA ALA A 171 16.18 3.43 2.20
C ALA A 171 15.07 4.50 2.20
N VAL A 172 15.38 5.72 2.64
CA VAL A 172 14.43 6.85 2.68
C VAL A 172 13.96 7.20 1.27
N ALA A 173 14.87 7.28 0.30
CA ALA A 173 14.52 7.55 -1.09
C ALA A 173 13.63 6.44 -1.69
N GLY A 174 13.93 5.17 -1.39
CA GLY A 174 13.11 4.04 -1.82
C GLY A 174 11.68 4.12 -1.29
N VAL A 175 11.54 4.39 0.02
CA VAL A 175 10.22 4.60 0.66
C VAL A 175 9.48 5.79 0.03
N ALA A 176 10.17 6.91 -0.21
CA ALA A 176 9.57 8.09 -0.82
C ALA A 176 9.05 7.79 -2.24
N VAL A 177 9.82 7.07 -3.05
CA VAL A 177 9.42 6.68 -4.42
C VAL A 177 8.22 5.74 -4.41
N LEU A 178 8.19 4.79 -3.48
CA LEU A 178 7.05 3.89 -3.31
C LEU A 178 5.79 4.63 -2.89
N VAL A 179 5.89 5.52 -1.90
CA VAL A 179 4.77 6.36 -1.44
C VAL A 179 4.27 7.24 -2.57
N ALA A 180 5.17 7.88 -3.33
CA ALA A 180 4.82 8.72 -4.47
C ALA A 180 4.14 7.91 -5.58
N THR A 181 4.64 6.70 -5.87
CA THR A 181 4.08 5.80 -6.89
C THR A 181 2.70 5.30 -6.49
N ALA A 182 2.53 4.85 -5.24
CA ALA A 182 1.25 4.41 -4.71
C ALA A 182 0.23 5.57 -4.68
N TRP A 183 0.68 6.77 -4.31
CA TRP A 183 -0.14 7.98 -4.35
C TRP A 183 -0.56 8.33 -5.78
N ALA A 184 0.37 8.32 -6.74
CA ALA A 184 0.09 8.59 -8.15
C ALA A 184 -0.91 7.59 -8.72
N ALA A 185 -0.69 6.29 -8.51
CA ALA A 185 -1.59 5.22 -8.92
C ALA A 185 -2.99 5.37 -8.29
N SER A 186 -3.07 5.67 -6.99
CA SER A 186 -4.35 5.90 -6.31
C SER A 186 -5.09 7.14 -6.85
N THR A 187 -4.35 8.17 -7.25
CA THR A 187 -4.91 9.41 -7.82
C THR A 187 -5.45 9.15 -9.21
N VAL A 188 -4.71 8.43 -10.05
CA VAL A 188 -5.16 7.96 -11.36
C VAL A 188 -6.43 7.12 -11.24
N LEU A 189 -6.44 6.12 -10.34
CA LEU A 189 -7.59 5.24 -10.12
C LEU A 189 -8.84 5.98 -9.61
N ARG A 190 -8.68 7.11 -8.94
CA ARG A 190 -9.79 7.98 -8.51
C ARG A 190 -10.30 8.89 -9.62
N ARG A 191 -9.42 9.35 -10.51
CA ARG A 191 -9.76 10.28 -11.59
C ARG A 191 -10.31 9.58 -12.83
N VAL A 192 -9.88 8.36 -13.10
CA VAL A 192 -10.28 7.59 -14.27
C VAL A 192 -11.08 6.37 -13.80
N PRO A 193 -12.42 6.44 -13.79
CA PRO A 193 -13.25 5.27 -13.55
C PRO A 193 -12.90 4.20 -14.58
N ALA A 194 -12.31 3.10 -14.14
CA ALA A 194 -12.01 1.99 -15.02
C ALA A 194 -13.33 1.41 -15.52
N ALA A 195 -13.63 1.59 -16.81
CA ALA A 195 -14.69 0.91 -17.52
C ALA A 195 -14.29 -0.57 -17.79
N GLN A 196 -13.77 -1.24 -16.76
CA GLN A 196 -13.38 -2.64 -16.84
C GLN A 196 -14.64 -3.51 -16.92
N PRO A 197 -14.58 -4.64 -17.65
CA PRO A 197 -15.49 -5.74 -17.39
C PRO A 197 -15.31 -6.18 -15.94
N THR A 198 -16.38 -6.11 -15.14
CA THR A 198 -16.39 -6.42 -13.70
C THR A 198 -15.85 -7.82 -13.37
N HIS A 199 -15.80 -8.73 -14.35
CA HIS A 199 -15.38 -10.13 -14.17
C HIS A 199 -13.85 -10.35 -14.16
N LEU A 200 -13.03 -9.53 -14.82
CA LEU A 200 -11.56 -9.77 -14.88
C LEU A 200 -10.81 -9.28 -13.64
N ARG A 201 -11.36 -8.26 -12.97
CA ARG A 201 -10.79 -7.62 -11.79
C ARG A 201 -10.63 -8.57 -10.59
N PRO A 202 -11.65 -9.36 -10.21
CA PRO A 202 -11.51 -10.34 -9.13
C PRO A 202 -10.40 -11.37 -9.39
N VAL A 203 -10.27 -11.84 -10.64
CA VAL A 203 -9.24 -12.82 -11.03
C VAL A 203 -7.84 -12.22 -10.88
N ALA A 204 -7.62 -11.00 -11.36
CA ALA A 204 -6.32 -10.35 -11.25
C ALA A 204 -5.90 -10.10 -9.79
N LEU A 205 -6.84 -9.71 -8.93
CA LEU A 205 -6.56 -9.53 -7.49
C LEU A 205 -6.37 -10.86 -6.75
N ALA A 206 -7.05 -11.93 -7.17
CA ALA A 206 -6.82 -13.26 -6.63
C ALA A 206 -5.42 -13.78 -7.02
N LEU A 207 -5.01 -13.60 -8.27
CA LEU A 207 -3.67 -13.95 -8.75
C LEU A 207 -2.58 -13.14 -8.03
N LEU A 208 -2.79 -11.83 -7.82
CA LEU A 208 -1.88 -11.00 -7.03
C LEU A 208 -1.75 -11.53 -5.59
N ALA A 209 -2.87 -11.77 -4.92
CA ALA A 209 -2.85 -12.29 -3.55
C ALA A 209 -2.20 -13.67 -3.46
N ALA A 210 -2.45 -14.56 -4.43
CA ALA A 210 -1.83 -15.88 -4.53
C ALA A 210 -0.32 -15.78 -4.77
N GLY A 211 0.13 -14.91 -5.67
CA GLY A 211 1.56 -14.66 -5.92
C GLY A 211 2.27 -14.11 -4.68
N MET A 212 1.62 -13.16 -3.97
CA MET A 212 2.14 -12.62 -2.71
C MET A 212 2.24 -13.70 -1.63
N ALA A 213 1.19 -14.53 -1.48
CA ALA A 213 1.19 -15.65 -0.54
C ALA A 213 2.29 -16.67 -0.87
N GLY A 214 2.43 -17.06 -2.14
CA GLY A 214 3.45 -17.99 -2.60
C GLY A 214 4.86 -17.48 -2.28
N THR A 215 5.16 -16.23 -2.61
CA THR A 215 6.49 -15.64 -2.31
C THR A 215 6.73 -15.55 -0.80
N THR A 216 5.70 -15.25 0.00
CA THR A 216 5.81 -15.21 1.47
C THR A 216 6.16 -16.60 2.03
N VAL A 217 5.51 -17.66 1.52
CA VAL A 217 5.81 -19.05 1.91
C VAL A 217 7.22 -19.43 1.49
N VAL A 218 7.65 -19.08 0.28
CA VAL A 218 9.02 -19.37 -0.18
C VAL A 218 10.04 -18.63 0.68
N ALA A 219 9.80 -17.36 1.02
CA ALA A 219 10.66 -16.57 1.91
C ALA A 219 10.74 -17.18 3.33
N LEU A 220 9.62 -17.70 3.84
CA LEU A 220 9.56 -18.40 5.12
C LEU A 220 10.37 -19.71 5.07
N VAL A 221 10.10 -20.58 4.08
CA VAL A 221 10.76 -21.88 3.93
C VAL A 221 12.26 -21.71 3.73
N TRP A 222 12.67 -20.72 2.94
CA TRP A 222 14.08 -20.42 2.74
C TRP A 222 14.76 -19.98 4.04
N GLY A 223 14.20 -19.01 4.77
CA GLY A 223 14.84 -18.53 5.99
C GLY A 223 14.87 -19.53 7.14
N LEU A 224 13.94 -20.50 7.16
CA LEU A 224 14.01 -21.65 8.07
C LEU A 224 15.13 -22.64 7.73
N ARG A 225 15.60 -22.66 6.46
CA ARG A 225 16.67 -23.55 5.97
C ARG A 225 18.03 -22.87 5.90
N ALA A 226 18.05 -21.54 5.82
CA ALA A 226 19.27 -20.77 5.72
C ALA A 226 20.08 -20.88 7.03
N PRO A 227 21.40 -21.18 6.95
CA PRO A 227 22.25 -21.15 8.12
C PRO A 227 22.31 -19.72 8.67
N ALA A 228 22.21 -19.58 10.00
CA ALA A 228 22.40 -18.29 10.65
C ALA A 228 23.85 -17.84 10.48
N GLY A 229 24.09 -16.91 9.56
CA GLY A 229 25.39 -16.28 9.34
C GLY A 229 25.34 -14.80 9.67
N ASP A 230 26.40 -14.28 10.27
CA ASP A 230 26.59 -12.85 10.59
C ASP A 230 27.22 -12.06 9.42
N GLN A 231 27.17 -12.60 8.20
CA GLN A 231 27.87 -12.01 7.05
C GLN A 231 26.90 -11.26 6.15
N GLY A 232 27.04 -9.93 6.13
CA GLY A 232 26.32 -9.03 5.23
C GLY A 232 26.81 -7.58 5.40
N ILE A 233 26.58 -6.73 4.39
CA ILE A 233 27.03 -5.32 4.32
C ILE A 233 26.60 -4.43 5.52
N LEU A 234 25.78 -4.93 6.45
CA LEU A 234 25.41 -4.21 7.67
C LEU A 234 25.59 -5.02 8.96
N ALA A 235 26.19 -6.22 8.91
CA ALA A 235 26.19 -7.18 10.03
C ALA A 235 24.79 -7.30 10.69
N THR A 236 23.73 -7.14 9.88
CA THR A 236 22.37 -7.16 10.39
C THR A 236 22.05 -8.58 10.80
N PRO A 237 21.62 -8.81 12.05
CA PRO A 237 21.31 -10.16 12.51
C PRO A 237 20.25 -10.77 11.57
N PHE A 238 20.60 -11.90 10.97
CA PHE A 238 19.82 -12.58 9.94
C PHE A 238 18.39 -12.85 10.42
N VAL A 239 18.26 -13.38 11.64
CA VAL A 239 16.98 -13.79 12.23
C VAL A 239 15.97 -12.64 12.37
N PRO A 240 16.27 -11.52 13.06
CA PRO A 240 15.31 -10.42 13.20
C PRO A 240 14.98 -9.72 11.88
N SER A 241 15.94 -9.61 10.95
CA SER A 241 15.72 -8.98 9.65
C SER A 241 14.84 -9.85 8.73
N TRP A 242 15.07 -11.16 8.74
CA TRP A 242 14.20 -12.14 8.07
C TRP A 242 12.79 -12.17 8.66
N ILE A 243 12.64 -12.26 10.00
CA ILE A 243 11.33 -12.25 10.66
C ILE A 243 10.54 -10.99 10.29
N THR A 244 11.19 -9.82 10.34
CA THR A 244 10.56 -8.54 9.97
C THR A 244 10.07 -8.58 8.53
N THR A 245 10.89 -9.09 7.62
CA THR A 245 10.54 -9.23 6.20
C THR A 245 9.33 -10.13 6.00
N VAL A 246 9.32 -11.32 6.61
CA VAL A 246 8.21 -12.27 6.54
C VAL A 246 6.92 -11.68 7.11
N VAL A 247 7.00 -10.99 8.25
CA VAL A 247 5.84 -10.32 8.87
C VAL A 247 5.26 -9.26 7.95
N LEU A 248 6.11 -8.44 7.31
CA LEU A 248 5.67 -7.43 6.36
C LEU A 248 5.02 -8.04 5.11
N MET A 249 5.61 -9.11 4.55
CA MET A 249 5.03 -9.84 3.41
C MET A 249 3.68 -10.47 3.77
N ALA A 250 3.58 -11.08 4.95
CA ALA A 250 2.34 -11.69 5.45
C ALA A 250 1.24 -10.63 5.66
N ALA A 251 1.57 -9.49 6.26
CA ALA A 251 0.64 -8.38 6.45
C ALA A 251 0.15 -7.83 5.10
N ALA A 252 1.06 -7.62 4.14
CA ALA A 252 0.71 -7.18 2.79
C ALA A 252 -0.23 -8.18 2.09
N THR A 253 0.07 -9.47 2.19
CA THR A 253 -0.74 -10.56 1.62
C THR A 253 -2.14 -10.62 2.23
N ALA A 254 -2.25 -10.49 3.56
CA ALA A 254 -3.53 -10.46 4.26
C ALA A 254 -4.37 -9.26 3.81
N ILE A 255 -3.76 -8.08 3.71
CA ILE A 255 -4.42 -6.85 3.23
C ILE A 255 -4.94 -7.04 1.79
N ALA A 256 -4.12 -7.60 0.89
CA ALA A 256 -4.52 -7.90 -0.48
C ALA A 256 -5.69 -8.90 -0.53
N THR A 257 -5.63 -9.97 0.27
CA THR A 257 -6.67 -11.00 0.35
C THR A 257 -8.01 -10.44 0.83
N VAL A 258 -7.98 -9.61 1.89
CA VAL A 258 -9.19 -8.95 2.41
C VAL A 258 -9.78 -8.00 1.37
N ALA A 259 -8.94 -7.27 0.63
CA ALA A 259 -9.39 -6.41 -0.46
C ALA A 259 -10.05 -7.22 -1.58
N SER A 260 -9.48 -8.36 -1.97
CA SER A 260 -10.06 -9.27 -2.96
C SER A 260 -11.41 -9.82 -2.50
N ARG A 261 -11.52 -10.34 -1.27
CA ARG A 261 -12.77 -10.89 -0.72
C ARG A 261 -13.91 -9.87 -0.71
N ARG A 262 -13.61 -8.62 -0.33
CA ARG A 262 -14.60 -7.53 -0.35
C ARG A 262 -15.09 -7.21 -1.75
N GLN A 263 -14.24 -7.33 -2.78
CA GLN A 263 -14.67 -7.18 -4.17
C GLN A 263 -15.60 -8.30 -4.61
N PHE A 264 -15.25 -9.55 -4.30
CA PHE A 264 -16.09 -10.70 -4.64
C PHE A 264 -17.46 -10.63 -3.98
N ALA A 265 -17.54 -10.19 -2.72
CA ALA A 265 -18.80 -10.03 -2.01
C ALA A 265 -19.69 -8.92 -2.60
N ALA A 266 -19.09 -7.86 -3.17
CA ALA A 266 -19.83 -6.76 -3.79
C ALA A 266 -20.28 -7.07 -5.24
N ALA A 267 -19.80 -8.16 -5.84
CA ALA A 267 -20.14 -8.57 -7.20
C ALA A 267 -21.23 -9.67 -7.24
N ARG A 268 -21.67 -10.15 -6.08
CA ARG A 268 -22.81 -11.08 -5.91
C ARG A 268 -24.03 -10.29 -5.51
#